data_AF-A0A660VW79-F1
#
_entry.id   AF-A0A660VW79-F1
#
_cell.length_a   1.000
_cell.length_b   1.000
_cell.length_c   1.000
_cell.angle_alpha   90.00
_cell.angle_beta   90.00
_cell.angle_gamma   90.00
#
_symmetry.space_group_name_H-M   'P 1'
#
loop_
_entity.id
_entity.type
_entity.pdbx_description
1 polymer ?
#
loop_
_entity_poly.entity_id
_entity_poly.type
_entity_poly.pdbx_seq_one_letter_code
_entity_poly.pdbx_strand_id
1 'polypeptide(L)' 'MKLKPSLLSFCLKNFKAVQNSKTIRFTPLTVFIGNNGSGKSSIVEAMETFQS' A
#
# COMPACT_ATOMS: atom_id res chain seq x y z
N MET A 1 -24.42 4.59 -7.60
CA MET A 1 -23.53 5.17 -6.57
C MET A 1 -22.09 4.80 -6.91
N LYS A 2 -21.13 5.75 -6.90
CA LYS A 2 -19.70 5.42 -7.06
C LYS A 2 -19.14 4.98 -5.70
N LEU A 3 -18.57 3.78 -5.62
CA LEU A 3 -17.87 3.31 -4.43
C LEU A 3 -16.62 4.17 -4.22
N LYS A 4 -16.49 4.77 -3.03
CA LYS A 4 -15.32 5.56 -2.64
C LYS A 4 -14.54 4.76 -1.60
N PRO A 5 -13.23 4.50 -1.81
CA PRO A 5 -12.42 3.79 -0.84
C PRO A 5 -12.21 4.63 0.43
N SER A 6 -12.16 3.98 1.59
CA SER A 6 -11.89 4.62 2.89
C SER A 6 -10.47 5.19 2.96
N LEU A 7 -9.52 4.53 2.29
CA LEU A 7 -8.16 5.00 2.09
C LEU A 7 -8.01 5.48 0.65
N LEU A 8 -7.69 6.77 0.44
CA LEU A 8 -7.55 7.35 -0.91
C LEU A 8 -6.14 7.16 -1.48
N SER A 9 -5.12 7.35 -0.66
CA SER A 9 -3.73 7.25 -1.06
C SER A 9 -2.82 6.90 0.11
N PHE A 10 -1.68 6.26 -0.21
CA PHE A 10 -0.65 5.89 0.76
C PHE A 10 0.74 6.11 0.16
N CYS A 11 1.70 6.47 1.01
CA CYS A 11 3.10 6.65 0.62
C CYS A 11 3.98 6.05 1.72
N LEU A 12 4.89 5.18 1.32
CA LEU A 12 5.82 4.48 2.20
C LEU A 12 7.25 4.78 1.76
N LYS A 13 8.10 5.13 2.71
CA LYS A 13 9.54 5.34 2.50
C LYS A 13 10.34 4.59 3.56
N ASN A 14 11.42 3.96 3.13
CA ASN A 14 12.41 3.29 3.98
C ASN A 14 11.80 2.31 4.98
N PHE A 15 10.87 1.45 4.53
CA PHE A 15 10.22 0.46 5.38
C PHE A 15 10.39 -0.94 4.78
N LYS A 16 11.09 -1.81 5.53
CA LYS A 16 11.43 -3.18 5.10
C LYS A 16 11.98 -3.19 3.66
N ALA A 17 11.44 -4.05 2.80
CA ALA A 17 11.84 -4.19 1.40
C ALA A 17 11.48 -3.00 0.49
N VAL A 18 10.81 -1.96 0.99
CA VAL A 18 10.36 -0.80 0.20
C VAL A 18 11.18 0.43 0.55
N GLN A 19 12.06 0.85 -0.36
CA GLN A 19 12.79 2.13 -0.22
C GLN A 19 11.86 3.33 -0.46
N ASN A 20 11.05 3.28 -1.51
CA ASN A 20 10.09 4.34 -1.84
C ASN A 20 8.95 3.78 -2.69
N SER A 21 7.74 3.68 -2.14
CA SER A 21 6.57 3.21 -2.88
C SER A 21 6.04 4.21 -3.90
N LYS A 22 6.49 5.48 -3.83
CA LYS A 22 5.79 6.65 -4.38
C LYS A 22 4.34 6.70 -3.83
N THR A 23 3.53 7.60 -4.37
CA THR A 23 2.10 7.68 -4.02
C THR A 23 1.34 6.54 -4.68
N ILE A 24 0.82 5.63 -3.86
CA ILE A 24 -0.16 4.64 -4.27
C ILE A 24 -1.54 5.31 -4.19
N ARG A 25 -2.32 5.26 -5.27
CA ARG A 25 -3.71 5.73 -5.29
C ARG A 25 -4.62 4.51 -5.30
N PHE A 26 -5.52 4.43 -4.33
CA PHE A 26 -6.42 3.28 -4.22
C PHE A 26 -7.67 3.48 -5.07
N THR A 27 -8.17 2.36 -5.57
CA THR A 27 -9.53 2.22 -6.10
C THR A 27 -10.32 1.26 -5.19
N PRO A 28 -11.65 1.09 -5.39
CA PRO A 28 -12.44 0.18 -4.57
C PRO A 28 -11.89 -1.25 -4.47
N LEU A 29 -11.15 -1.72 -5.46
CA LEU A 29 -10.36 -2.96 -5.40
C LEU A 29 -8.95 -2.69 -5.93
N THR A 30 -7.96 -2.78 -5.05
CA THR A 30 -6.55 -2.62 -5.41
C THR A 30 -5.82 -3.92 -5.08
N VAL A 31 -5.09 -4.48 -6.06
CA VAL A 31 -4.36 -5.73 -5.91
C VAL A 31 -2.86 -5.47 -6.08
N PHE A 32 -2.05 -5.96 -5.14
CA PHE A 32 -0.59 -5.91 -5.23
C PHE A 32 -0.05 -7.21 -5.81
N ILE A 33 0.57 -7.14 -6.99
CA ILE A 33 1.17 -8.29 -7.71
C ILE A 33 2.65 -8.05 -7.98
N GLY A 34 3.42 -9.13 -8.12
CA GLY A 34 4.86 -9.08 -8.40
C GLY A 34 5.63 -10.22 -7.76
N ASN A 35 6.92 -10.33 -8.08
CA ASN A 35 7.80 -11.42 -7.65
C ASN A 35 7.94 -11.52 -6.12
N ASN A 36 8.38 -12.67 -5.63
CA ASN A 36 8.70 -12.85 -4.21
C ASN A 36 9.79 -11.87 -3.77
N GLY A 37 9.67 -11.35 -2.55
CA GLY A 37 10.59 -10.34 -2.02
C GLY A 37 10.37 -8.91 -2.55
N SER A 38 9.44 -8.67 -3.48
CA SER A 38 9.20 -7.33 -4.07
C SER A 38 8.55 -6.30 -3.14
N GLY A 39 8.28 -6.65 -1.87
CA GLY A 39 7.72 -5.73 -0.88
C GLY A 39 6.19 -5.63 -0.83
N LYS A 40 5.45 -6.57 -1.43
CA LYS A 40 3.96 -6.58 -1.38
C LYS A 40 3.44 -6.62 0.06
N SER A 41 3.88 -7.60 0.85
CA SER A 41 3.48 -7.70 2.27
C SER A 41 3.99 -6.51 3.08
N SER A 42 5.17 -5.96 2.76
CA SER A 42 5.69 -4.76 3.42
C SER A 42 4.76 -3.55 3.29
N ILE A 43 4.08 -3.39 2.16
CA ILE A 43 3.10 -2.30 1.96
C ILE A 43 1.88 -2.49 2.87
N VAL A 44 1.37 -3.72 2.96
CA VAL A 44 0.21 -4.07 3.79
C VAL A 44 0.54 -3.87 5.28
N GLU A 45 1.65 -4.44 5.73
CA GLU A 45 2.12 -4.32 7.13
C GLU A 45 2.38 -2.87 7.54
N ALA A 46 2.90 -2.03 6.63
CA ALA A 46 3.10 -0.62 6.91
C ALA A 46 1.76 0.12 7.13
N MET A 47 0.71 -0.23 6.38
CA MET A 47 -0.63 0.33 6.58
C MET A 47 -1.25 -0.15 7.90
N GLU A 48 -1.04 -1.42 8.26
CA GLU A 48 -1.47 -1.97 9.56
C GLU A 48 -0.74 -1.29 10.73
N THR A 49 0.56 -1.04 10.61
CA THR A 49 1.37 -0.36 11.62
C THR A 49 0.90 1.08 11.88
N PHE A 50 0.31 1.73 10.89
CA PHE A 50 -0.20 3.10 11.01
C PHE A 50 -1.60 3.16 11.64
N GLN A 51 -2.30 2.03 11.84
CA GLN A 51 -3.61 2.02 12.49
C GLN A 51 -3.45 2.43 13.96
N SER A 52 -4.09 3.56 14.33
CA SER A 52 -4.27 4.02 15.71
C SER A 52 -5.66 3.69 16.22
#